data_AF-A0A1G8L706-F1
#
_entry.id   AF-A0A1G8L706-F1
#
_cell.length_a   1.000
_cell.length_b   1.000
_cell.length_c   1.000
_cell.angle_alpha   90.00
_cell.angle_beta   90.00
_cell.angle_gamma   90.00
#
_symmetry.space_group_name_H-M   'P 1'
#
loop_
_entity.id
_entity.type
_entity.pdbx_description
1 polymer ?
#
loop_
_entity_poly.entity_id
_entity_poly.type
_entity_poly.pdbx_seq_one_letter_code
_entity_poly.pdbx_strand_id
1 'polypeptide(L)'
;MDVINLISKDQDFPNDDGSKAPGDGRKFYTDGPRIHEFMNEMNKNVFAKYDVMTVGEMSSTTIDDCIKYTRPDRNELNMTFNFHHLKVDYPNGEKWALAEFDFVQLKNILSTWQTEMHKGGGWNALFWCNHDQPRVVTRFGDDEMYHNESAKMLATTIHLMQGTPYIYQGEEFGMTNPKFDTIEEYRDVETLNYYKILKDKNVPEEEIMDIIKAKSRDNSRTPVQWNQTPHAGFTSGTPWISAAPNYKEINAEKALEDENSIYYHYLQLIQFRKQYDIITKGDYQLLLADHPKIFSYVRKTEDQALLVLNNFYQKETVFHLPENQNHLLQKDSSVLLSNYDDSINKIDNVVLRPYESVVYLLT
;
A
#
# COMPACT_ATOMS: atom_id res chain seq x y z
N MET A 1 9.54 13.79 2.26
CA MET A 1 10.92 14.15 1.87
C MET A 1 11.39 13.08 0.92
N ASP A 2 11.46 13.42 -0.37
CA ASP A 2 11.75 12.49 -1.47
C ASP A 2 13.18 11.93 -1.38
N VAL A 3 13.31 10.61 -1.55
CA VAL A 3 14.56 9.82 -1.49
C VAL A 3 15.60 10.33 -0.50
N ILE A 4 15.14 10.75 0.69
CA ILE A 4 15.96 11.54 1.62
C ILE A 4 17.16 10.75 2.14
N ASN A 5 17.05 9.43 2.19
CA ASN A 5 18.13 8.56 2.65
C ASN A 5 19.35 8.49 1.71
N LEU A 6 19.33 9.20 0.58
CA LEU A 6 20.43 9.20 -0.38
C LEU A 6 21.35 10.41 -0.23
N ILE A 7 21.11 11.36 0.67
CA ILE A 7 21.86 12.64 0.69
C ILE A 7 23.30 12.51 1.23
N SER A 8 23.61 11.45 1.97
CA SER A 8 24.95 11.19 2.51
C SER A 8 25.69 10.21 1.61
N LYS A 9 26.80 10.63 1.00
CA LYS A 9 27.66 9.79 0.16
C LYS A 9 28.94 9.42 0.89
N ASP A 10 29.45 8.22 0.65
CA ASP A 10 30.85 7.90 0.88
C ASP A 10 31.74 8.89 0.12
N GLN A 11 32.64 9.57 0.86
CA GLN A 11 33.47 10.64 0.30
C GLN A 11 34.69 10.12 -0.45
N ASP A 12 35.01 8.83 -0.33
CA ASP A 12 36.09 8.21 -1.10
C ASP A 12 35.64 7.87 -2.53
N PHE A 13 34.33 7.94 -2.81
CA PHE A 13 33.70 7.56 -4.08
C PHE A 13 34.26 6.24 -4.67
N PRO A 14 34.31 5.16 -3.88
CA PRO A 14 34.89 3.90 -4.34
C PRO A 14 34.07 3.26 -5.46
N ASN A 15 34.72 2.44 -6.28
CA ASN A 15 34.03 1.57 -7.22
C ASN A 15 33.26 0.47 -6.46
N ASP A 16 32.07 0.10 -6.94
CA ASP A 16 31.36 -1.06 -6.41
C ASP A 16 31.98 -2.36 -6.93
N ASP A 17 32.39 -3.22 -6.01
CA ASP A 17 32.95 -4.54 -6.28
C ASP A 17 31.86 -5.61 -6.53
N GLY A 18 30.59 -5.25 -6.45
CA GLY A 18 29.47 -6.17 -6.63
C GLY A 18 29.22 -7.12 -5.45
N SER A 19 29.88 -6.91 -4.30
CA SER A 19 29.70 -7.75 -3.10
C SER A 19 28.29 -7.72 -2.50
N LYS A 20 27.48 -6.71 -2.86
CA LYS A 20 26.06 -6.61 -2.51
C LYS A 20 25.25 -6.40 -3.78
N ALA A 21 24.32 -7.30 -4.06
CA ALA A 21 23.41 -7.14 -5.19
C ALA A 21 22.58 -5.84 -5.05
N PRO A 22 22.31 -5.12 -6.14
CA PRO A 22 22.65 -5.44 -7.53
C PRO A 22 24.06 -5.00 -7.98
N GLY A 23 24.88 -4.43 -7.10
CA GLY A 23 26.25 -4.01 -7.42
C GLY A 23 26.35 -2.72 -8.22
N ASP A 24 25.42 -1.79 -8.02
CA ASP A 24 25.30 -0.53 -8.77
C ASP A 24 25.77 0.71 -7.97
N GLY A 25 26.50 0.52 -6.88
CA GLY A 25 27.03 1.58 -6.02
C GLY A 25 26.09 2.06 -4.93
N ARG A 26 24.82 1.60 -4.88
CA ARG A 26 23.84 2.07 -3.88
C ARG A 26 24.29 1.92 -2.43
N LYS A 27 25.13 0.92 -2.13
CA LYS A 27 25.67 0.70 -0.79
C LYS A 27 26.53 1.86 -0.26
N PHE A 28 27.00 2.76 -1.13
CA PHE A 28 27.84 3.89 -0.76
C PHE A 28 27.06 5.20 -0.55
N TYR A 29 25.76 5.23 -0.86
CA TYR A 29 24.97 6.45 -0.72
C TYR A 29 23.59 6.23 -0.08
N THR A 30 23.06 5.00 -0.11
CA THR A 30 21.85 4.63 0.62
C THR A 30 22.17 4.51 2.10
N ASP A 31 21.48 5.29 2.93
CA ASP A 31 21.69 5.33 4.38
C ASP A 31 23.16 5.63 4.73
N GLY A 32 23.77 6.54 3.96
CA GLY A 32 25.21 6.81 4.01
C GLY A 32 25.74 7.33 5.36
N PRO A 33 27.06 7.46 5.50
CA PRO A 33 27.74 7.51 6.81
C PRO A 33 27.33 8.68 7.71
N ARG A 34 26.85 9.78 7.14
CA ARG A 34 26.41 10.99 7.87
C ARG A 34 24.91 11.23 7.77
N ILE A 35 24.12 10.24 7.32
CA ILE A 35 22.71 10.46 7.04
C ILE A 35 21.93 10.90 8.28
N HIS A 36 22.13 10.21 9.41
CA HIS A 36 21.46 10.54 10.68
C HIS A 36 21.97 11.86 11.29
N GLU A 37 23.23 12.22 11.06
CA GLU A 37 23.77 13.53 11.43
C GLU A 37 23.01 14.64 10.69
N PHE A 38 22.86 14.51 9.37
CA PHE A 38 22.15 15.48 8.54
C PHE A 38 20.66 15.56 8.86
N MET A 39 20.01 14.42 9.16
CA MET A 39 18.61 14.41 9.56
C MET A 39 18.39 15.12 10.90
N ASN A 40 19.25 14.86 11.89
CA ASN A 40 19.20 15.55 13.18
C ASN A 40 19.50 17.06 13.03
N GLU A 41 20.47 17.43 12.21
CA GLU A 41 20.78 18.83 11.90
C GLU A 41 19.59 19.54 11.26
N MET A 42 18.92 18.91 10.28
CA MET A 42 17.74 19.47 9.62
C MET A 42 16.57 19.62 10.59
N ASN A 43 16.35 18.63 11.45
CA ASN A 43 15.32 18.71 12.49
C ASN A 43 15.57 19.89 13.43
N LYS A 44 16.78 20.00 13.99
CA LYS A 44 17.16 21.09 14.91
C LYS A 44 17.03 22.48 14.27
N ASN A 45 17.44 22.61 13.00
CA ASN A 45 17.46 23.90 12.32
C ASN A 45 16.13 24.31 11.70
N VAL A 46 15.24 23.35 11.43
CA VAL A 46 13.97 23.60 10.72
C VAL A 46 12.79 22.98 11.48
N PHE A 47 12.67 21.65 11.50
CA PHE A 47 11.42 20.98 11.91
C PHE A 47 11.03 21.24 13.36
N ALA A 48 11.99 21.21 14.29
CA ALA A 48 11.75 21.43 15.72
C ALA A 48 11.19 22.82 16.08
N LYS A 49 11.17 23.76 15.12
CA LYS A 49 10.67 25.13 15.31
C LYS A 49 9.18 25.27 15.01
N TYR A 50 8.54 24.22 14.51
CA TYR A 50 7.15 24.23 14.07
C TYR A 50 6.41 22.97 14.54
N ASP A 51 5.10 23.08 14.69
CA ASP A 51 4.22 21.91 14.85
C ASP A 51 3.96 21.31 13.45
N VAL A 52 4.91 20.49 13.00
CA VAL A 52 4.90 19.89 11.67
C VAL A 52 5.07 18.38 11.75
N MET A 53 4.52 17.72 10.74
CA MET A 53 4.68 16.29 10.52
C MET A 53 5.67 16.07 9.37
N THR A 54 6.65 15.19 9.60
CA THR A 54 7.72 14.86 8.65
C THR A 54 7.68 13.38 8.30
N VAL A 55 7.69 13.10 7.00
CA VAL A 55 7.77 11.75 6.45
C VAL A 55 8.91 11.65 5.45
N GLY A 56 9.76 10.65 5.60
CA GLY A 56 10.81 10.33 4.64
C GLY A 56 10.37 9.24 3.67
N GLU A 57 10.65 9.43 2.40
CA GLU A 57 10.52 8.40 1.37
C GLU A 57 11.85 7.69 1.21
N MET A 58 11.85 6.37 1.42
CA MET A 58 13.08 5.57 1.43
C MET A 58 13.11 4.62 0.23
N SER A 59 14.03 4.86 -0.71
CA SER A 59 14.13 4.10 -1.97
C SER A 59 14.45 2.60 -1.74
N SER A 60 15.43 2.36 -0.89
CA SER A 60 15.85 1.08 -0.33
C SER A 60 16.36 1.35 1.07
N THR A 61 15.90 0.61 2.07
CA THR A 61 16.32 0.81 3.47
C THR A 61 16.00 -0.44 4.28
N THR A 62 16.55 -0.53 5.49
CA THR A 62 16.27 -1.62 6.43
C THR A 62 15.26 -1.16 7.49
N ILE A 63 14.61 -2.12 8.15
CA ILE A 63 13.75 -1.80 9.30
C ILE A 63 14.55 -1.12 10.41
N ASP A 64 15.77 -1.59 10.69
CA ASP A 64 16.65 -1.00 11.70
C ASP A 64 16.95 0.48 11.42
N ASP A 65 17.16 0.85 10.16
CA ASP A 65 17.38 2.24 9.78
C ASP A 65 16.09 3.06 9.84
N CYS A 66 14.95 2.51 9.40
CA CYS A 66 13.65 3.14 9.59
C CYS A 66 13.30 3.40 11.06
N ILE A 67 13.66 2.49 11.96
CA ILE A 67 13.55 2.71 13.41
C ILE A 67 14.42 3.91 13.81
N LYS A 68 15.69 3.97 13.40
CA LYS A 68 16.57 5.11 13.72
C LYS A 68 16.01 6.43 13.17
N TYR A 69 15.45 6.44 11.96
CA TYR A 69 14.87 7.64 11.39
C TYR A 69 13.64 8.14 12.14
N THR A 70 12.86 7.24 12.76
CA THR A 70 11.51 7.57 13.23
C THR A 70 11.33 7.55 14.73
N ARG A 71 12.29 6.97 15.47
CA ARG A 71 12.22 6.90 16.93
C ARG A 71 12.24 8.33 17.52
N PRO A 72 11.26 8.71 18.37
CA PRO A 72 11.10 10.10 18.80
C PRO A 72 12.31 10.71 19.52
N ASP A 73 13.06 9.91 20.28
CA ASP A 73 14.25 10.35 21.03
C ASP A 73 15.42 10.76 20.13
N ARG A 74 15.41 10.38 18.85
CA ARG A 74 16.46 10.70 17.88
C ARG A 74 16.25 12.05 17.19
N ASN A 75 15.05 12.62 17.29
CA ASN A 75 14.70 13.92 16.69
C ASN A 75 15.11 13.99 15.20
N GLU A 76 14.69 13.00 14.41
CA GLU A 76 14.93 12.96 12.97
C GLU A 76 13.60 13.18 12.23
N LEU A 77 12.90 12.11 11.84
CA LEU A 77 11.60 12.11 11.16
C LEU A 77 10.49 11.59 12.07
N ASN A 78 9.23 11.85 11.72
CA ASN A 78 8.10 11.25 12.44
C ASN A 78 7.72 9.87 11.91
N MET A 79 7.88 9.62 10.60
CA MET A 79 7.58 8.32 9.98
C MET A 79 8.31 8.14 8.66
N THR A 80 8.27 6.93 8.12
CA THR A 80 8.89 6.60 6.82
C THR A 80 7.97 5.77 5.93
N PHE A 81 8.00 6.05 4.63
CA PHE A 81 7.55 5.11 3.61
C PHE A 81 8.62 4.05 3.37
N ASN A 82 8.17 2.80 3.27
CA ASN A 82 8.97 1.71 2.72
C ASN A 82 8.21 1.07 1.55
N PHE A 83 8.93 0.47 0.61
CA PHE A 83 8.35 -0.04 -0.64
C PHE A 83 8.44 -1.55 -0.78
N HIS A 84 8.74 -2.29 0.29
CA HIS A 84 8.98 -3.73 0.19
C HIS A 84 7.71 -4.49 -0.20
N HIS A 85 6.57 -4.11 0.37
CA HIS A 85 5.27 -4.72 0.07
C HIS A 85 4.79 -4.44 -1.36
N LEU A 86 5.39 -3.47 -2.04
CA LEU A 86 5.12 -3.13 -3.44
C LEU A 86 6.13 -3.76 -4.41
N LYS A 87 6.89 -4.76 -3.97
CA LYS A 87 7.87 -5.50 -4.81
C LYS A 87 7.59 -7.01 -4.83
N VAL A 88 6.48 -7.44 -4.23
CA VAL A 88 6.10 -8.87 -4.12
C VAL A 88 5.65 -9.49 -5.44
N ASP A 89 5.41 -8.68 -6.46
CA ASP A 89 5.08 -9.07 -7.83
C ASP A 89 6.25 -8.82 -8.80
N TYR A 90 7.48 -8.71 -8.29
CA TYR A 90 8.70 -8.53 -9.08
C TYR A 90 9.47 -9.85 -9.09
N PRO A 91 9.25 -10.73 -10.08
CA PRO A 91 9.90 -12.04 -10.09
C PRO A 91 11.41 -11.85 -10.15
N ASN A 92 12.15 -12.46 -9.22
CA ASN A 92 13.60 -12.29 -9.08
C ASN A 92 14.06 -10.81 -8.93
N GLY A 93 13.18 -9.91 -8.48
CA GLY A 93 13.46 -8.48 -8.38
C GLY A 93 13.33 -7.70 -9.69
N GLU A 94 12.84 -8.33 -10.76
CA GLU A 94 12.67 -7.69 -12.07
C GLU A 94 11.37 -6.87 -12.13
N LYS A 95 11.49 -5.54 -12.02
CA LYS A 95 10.34 -4.59 -12.06
C LYS A 95 9.47 -4.73 -13.31
N TRP A 96 10.09 -4.95 -14.47
CA TRP A 96 9.44 -4.94 -15.79
C TRP A 96 9.03 -6.34 -16.27
N ALA A 97 9.02 -7.33 -15.37
CA ALA A 97 8.49 -8.65 -15.63
C ALA A 97 7.08 -8.79 -15.03
N LEU A 98 6.21 -9.52 -15.73
CA LEU A 98 4.88 -9.87 -15.23
C LEU A 98 4.97 -11.07 -14.31
N ALA A 99 4.31 -10.98 -13.16
CA ALA A 99 4.07 -12.09 -12.25
C ALA A 99 2.83 -11.78 -11.41
N GLU A 100 2.17 -12.83 -10.93
CA GLU A 100 1.28 -12.71 -9.79
C GLU A 100 2.10 -12.29 -8.56
N PHE A 101 1.48 -11.55 -7.65
CA PHE A 101 2.15 -11.18 -6.41
C PHE A 101 2.30 -12.39 -5.48
N ASP A 102 3.45 -12.51 -4.83
CA ASP A 102 3.66 -13.48 -3.75
C ASP A 102 2.90 -13.01 -2.50
N PHE A 103 1.72 -13.58 -2.30
CA PHE A 103 0.85 -13.22 -1.20
C PHE A 103 1.40 -13.57 0.18
N VAL A 104 2.10 -14.70 0.31
CA VAL A 104 2.70 -15.07 1.60
C VAL A 104 3.84 -14.10 1.92
N GLN A 105 4.65 -13.73 0.93
CA GLN A 105 5.66 -12.69 1.09
C GLN A 105 5.04 -11.33 1.43
N LEU A 106 3.92 -10.94 0.82
CA LEU A 106 3.20 -9.70 1.15
C LEU A 106 2.81 -9.65 2.63
N LYS A 107 2.19 -10.73 3.14
CA LYS A 107 1.82 -10.84 4.56
C LYS A 107 3.06 -10.74 5.44
N ASN A 108 4.09 -11.53 5.15
CA ASN A 108 5.31 -11.56 5.95
C ASN A 108 6.01 -10.20 5.99
N ILE A 109 6.10 -9.50 4.87
CA ILE A 109 6.69 -8.15 4.83
C ILE A 109 5.88 -7.20 5.70
N LEU A 110 4.57 -7.05 5.44
CA LEU A 110 3.74 -6.12 6.21
C LEU A 110 3.77 -6.44 7.71
N SER A 111 3.68 -7.71 8.08
CA SER A 111 3.72 -8.15 9.48
C SER A 111 5.07 -7.92 10.14
N THR A 112 6.19 -8.12 9.43
CA THR A 112 7.53 -7.86 9.97
C THR A 112 7.72 -6.37 10.22
N TRP A 113 7.29 -5.51 9.28
CA TRP A 113 7.31 -4.06 9.46
C TRP A 113 6.42 -3.58 10.59
N GLN A 114 5.26 -4.21 10.80
CA GLN A 114 4.39 -3.91 11.94
C GLN A 114 5.06 -4.23 13.27
N THR A 115 5.54 -5.47 13.43
CA THR A 115 6.08 -5.97 14.70
C THR A 115 7.40 -5.31 15.09
N GLU A 116 8.35 -5.20 14.16
CA GLU A 116 9.69 -4.68 14.47
C GLU A 116 9.70 -3.14 14.60
N MET A 117 8.91 -2.40 13.81
CA MET A 117 8.78 -0.94 14.00
C MET A 117 8.12 -0.63 15.34
N HIS A 118 7.06 -1.37 15.72
CA HIS A 118 6.41 -1.22 17.02
C HIS A 118 7.41 -1.44 18.16
N LYS A 119 8.13 -2.56 18.13
CA LYS A 119 9.15 -2.92 19.13
C LYS A 119 10.29 -1.90 19.20
N GLY A 120 10.71 -1.36 18.06
CA GLY A 120 11.76 -0.35 17.96
C GLY A 120 11.32 1.07 18.32
N GLY A 121 10.02 1.31 18.51
CA GLY A 121 9.46 2.66 18.73
C GLY A 121 9.47 3.54 17.48
N GLY A 122 9.48 2.93 16.29
CA GLY A 122 9.34 3.62 15.01
C GLY A 122 7.88 3.80 14.60
N TRP A 123 7.64 4.53 13.50
CA TRP A 123 6.29 4.75 12.96
C TRP A 123 6.21 4.53 11.45
N ASN A 124 5.25 3.71 11.03
CA ASN A 124 5.01 3.40 9.62
C ASN A 124 4.13 4.46 8.95
N ALA A 125 4.51 4.87 7.74
CA ALA A 125 3.57 5.45 6.77
C ALA A 125 2.95 4.30 5.97
N LEU A 126 1.64 4.13 6.10
CA LEU A 126 0.88 3.01 5.53
C LEU A 126 0.25 3.45 4.20
N PHE A 127 0.48 2.71 3.12
CA PHE A 127 -0.04 3.07 1.80
C PHE A 127 -0.03 1.88 0.85
N TRP A 128 -0.91 1.90 -0.13
CA TRP A 128 -0.82 1.04 -1.31
C TRP A 128 -0.35 1.80 -2.55
N CYS A 129 -0.89 3.00 -2.73
CA CYS A 129 -0.75 3.76 -3.96
C CYS A 129 0.12 5.00 -3.77
N ASN A 130 0.81 5.38 -4.85
CA ASN A 130 1.31 6.72 -5.07
C ASN A 130 1.43 6.94 -6.59
N HIS A 131 1.98 8.09 -6.99
CA HIS A 131 2.15 8.48 -8.40
C HIS A 131 3.16 7.65 -9.21
N ASP A 132 3.83 6.67 -8.59
CA ASP A 132 4.85 5.81 -9.19
C ASP A 132 4.48 4.33 -9.18
N GLN A 133 3.35 3.99 -8.57
CA GLN A 133 2.88 2.62 -8.40
C GLN A 133 1.59 2.41 -9.19
N PRO A 134 1.36 1.20 -9.74
CA PRO A 134 0.07 0.85 -10.32
C PRO A 134 -1.06 1.03 -9.30
N ARG A 135 -2.30 1.23 -9.78
CA ARG A 135 -3.45 1.36 -8.89
C ARG A 135 -3.74 0.01 -8.22
N VAL A 136 -3.92 0.03 -6.90
CA VAL A 136 -3.92 -1.20 -6.08
C VAL A 136 -5.04 -2.17 -6.43
N VAL A 137 -6.23 -1.68 -6.80
CA VAL A 137 -7.35 -2.56 -7.18
C VAL A 137 -7.02 -3.39 -8.42
N THR A 138 -6.35 -2.81 -9.42
CA THR A 138 -5.86 -3.55 -10.59
C THR A 138 -4.68 -4.47 -10.24
N ARG A 139 -3.85 -4.08 -9.27
CA ARG A 139 -2.60 -4.77 -8.97
C ARG A 139 -2.75 -5.98 -8.05
N PHE A 140 -3.46 -5.81 -6.93
CA PHE A 140 -3.59 -6.79 -5.85
C PHE A 140 -5.05 -7.17 -5.56
N GLY A 141 -6.00 -6.55 -6.25
CA GLY A 141 -7.43 -6.86 -6.17
C GLY A 141 -7.95 -7.43 -7.47
N ASP A 142 -9.21 -7.11 -7.77
CA ASP A 142 -9.88 -7.45 -9.02
C ASP A 142 -10.58 -6.20 -9.51
N ASP A 143 -10.15 -5.66 -10.65
CA ASP A 143 -10.69 -4.41 -11.19
C ASP A 143 -11.84 -4.62 -12.20
N GLU A 144 -12.43 -5.83 -12.19
CA GLU A 144 -13.47 -6.24 -13.12
C GLU A 144 -14.73 -6.69 -12.37
N MET A 145 -14.79 -7.94 -11.90
CA MET A 145 -15.97 -8.54 -11.29
C MET A 145 -16.16 -8.13 -9.83
N TYR A 146 -15.07 -7.97 -9.09
CA TYR A 146 -15.08 -7.67 -7.64
C TYR A 146 -14.40 -6.34 -7.34
N HIS A 147 -14.65 -5.35 -8.20
CA HIS A 147 -14.06 -4.01 -8.09
C HIS A 147 -14.33 -3.34 -6.75
N ASN A 148 -15.60 -3.31 -6.32
CA ASN A 148 -16.00 -2.67 -5.07
C ASN A 148 -15.47 -3.44 -3.86
N GLU A 149 -15.64 -4.77 -3.86
CA GLU A 149 -15.29 -5.65 -2.76
C GLU A 149 -13.78 -5.69 -2.53
N SER A 150 -12.99 -5.89 -3.59
CA SER A 150 -11.53 -5.99 -3.51
C SER A 150 -10.89 -4.65 -3.12
N ALA A 151 -11.38 -3.52 -3.64
CA ALA A 151 -10.91 -2.20 -3.24
C ALA A 151 -11.15 -1.92 -1.74
N LYS A 152 -12.35 -2.24 -1.24
CA LYS A 152 -12.67 -2.12 0.19
C LYS A 152 -11.84 -3.06 1.07
N MET A 153 -11.60 -4.28 0.61
CA MET A 153 -10.75 -5.25 1.32
C MET A 153 -9.30 -4.76 1.44
N LEU A 154 -8.74 -4.24 0.34
CA LEU A 154 -7.40 -3.66 0.32
C LEU A 154 -7.31 -2.45 1.27
N ALA A 155 -8.34 -1.59 1.26
CA ALA A 155 -8.46 -0.46 2.17
C ALA A 155 -8.46 -0.91 3.64
N THR A 156 -9.34 -1.85 4.01
CA THR A 156 -9.42 -2.39 5.38
C THR A 156 -8.10 -2.99 5.82
N THR A 157 -7.48 -3.80 4.95
CA THR A 157 -6.23 -4.51 5.26
C THR A 157 -5.15 -3.54 5.73
N ILE A 158 -4.95 -2.42 5.02
CA ILE A 158 -3.87 -1.48 5.33
C ILE A 158 -4.28 -0.44 6.37
N HIS A 159 -5.55 0.02 6.36
CA HIS A 159 -6.02 1.08 7.27
C HIS A 159 -6.17 0.62 8.72
N LEU A 160 -6.23 -0.68 9.00
CA LEU A 160 -6.31 -1.19 10.37
C LEU A 160 -4.98 -1.71 10.92
N MET A 161 -3.88 -1.50 10.21
CA MET A 161 -2.51 -1.67 10.72
C MET A 161 -2.05 -0.47 11.57
N GLN A 162 -1.00 -0.64 12.36
CA GLN A 162 -0.37 0.44 13.13
C GLN A 162 0.46 1.34 12.22
N GLY A 163 0.23 2.65 12.31
CA GLY A 163 0.87 3.67 11.49
C GLY A 163 -0.11 4.73 11.04
N THR A 164 0.33 5.58 10.10
CA THR A 164 -0.49 6.64 9.50
C THR A 164 -0.86 6.27 8.06
N PRO A 165 -2.14 6.02 7.75
CA PRO A 165 -2.60 5.75 6.39
C PRO A 165 -2.47 6.96 5.46
N TYR A 166 -2.09 6.70 4.22
CA TYR A 166 -2.12 7.61 3.09
C TYR A 166 -3.04 7.03 2.02
N ILE A 167 -3.95 7.88 1.53
CA ILE A 167 -4.84 7.57 0.41
C ILE A 167 -4.33 8.38 -0.78
N TYR A 168 -4.09 7.72 -1.91
CA TYR A 168 -3.70 8.41 -3.14
C TYR A 168 -4.95 8.82 -3.93
N GLN A 169 -4.89 9.97 -4.61
CA GLN A 169 -6.05 10.52 -5.33
C GLN A 169 -6.73 9.50 -6.27
N GLY A 170 -8.03 9.26 -6.02
CA GLY A 170 -8.85 8.32 -6.78
C GLY A 170 -8.81 6.88 -6.28
N GLU A 171 -7.96 6.55 -5.30
CA GLU A 171 -8.00 5.25 -4.60
C GLU A 171 -9.34 5.05 -3.88
N GLU A 172 -9.87 6.12 -3.30
CA GLU A 172 -11.15 6.17 -2.58
C GLU A 172 -12.38 5.96 -3.46
N PHE A 173 -12.23 5.99 -4.78
CA PHE A 173 -13.29 5.64 -5.74
C PHE A 173 -12.92 4.41 -6.57
N GLY A 174 -11.82 3.73 -6.22
CA GLY A 174 -11.34 2.54 -6.93
C GLY A 174 -10.89 2.82 -8.35
N MET A 175 -10.27 3.96 -8.66
CA MET A 175 -9.68 4.15 -9.99
C MET A 175 -8.73 2.98 -10.32
N THR A 176 -8.74 2.56 -11.58
CA THR A 176 -7.97 1.41 -12.08
C THR A 176 -6.79 1.86 -12.94
N ASN A 177 -5.88 0.96 -13.29
CA ASN A 177 -4.96 1.26 -14.40
C ASN A 177 -5.78 1.59 -15.67
N PRO A 178 -5.32 2.51 -16.53
CA PRO A 178 -6.09 2.97 -17.68
C PRO A 178 -6.22 1.95 -18.81
N LYS A 179 -5.36 0.92 -18.81
CA LYS A 179 -5.28 -0.11 -19.86
C LYS A 179 -5.15 0.49 -21.28
N PHE A 180 -4.39 1.59 -21.45
CA PHE A 180 -4.15 2.22 -22.76
C PHE A 180 -3.56 1.23 -23.77
N ASP A 181 -4.00 1.32 -25.02
CA ASP A 181 -3.70 0.32 -26.03
C ASP A 181 -2.47 0.65 -26.88
N THR A 182 -2.04 1.91 -26.88
CA THR A 182 -0.94 2.37 -27.72
C THR A 182 0.15 3.08 -26.91
N ILE A 183 1.41 2.97 -27.34
CA ILE A 183 2.54 3.61 -26.65
C ILE A 183 2.43 5.15 -26.70
N GLU A 184 1.76 5.70 -27.70
CA GLU A 184 1.51 7.13 -27.88
C GLU A 184 0.59 7.73 -26.80
N GLU A 185 -0.13 6.90 -26.05
CA GLU A 185 -0.96 7.34 -24.91
C GLU A 185 -0.14 7.51 -23.62
N TYR A 186 1.06 6.93 -23.57
CA TYR A 186 1.97 7.03 -22.43
C TYR A 186 2.86 8.29 -22.51
N ARG A 187 3.38 8.72 -21.36
CA ARG A 187 4.16 9.95 -21.20
C ARG A 187 5.45 9.73 -20.41
N ASP A 188 5.47 8.77 -19.51
CA ASP A 188 6.60 8.50 -18.63
C ASP A 188 7.83 8.05 -19.41
N VAL A 189 8.94 8.72 -19.15
CA VAL A 189 10.21 8.49 -19.85
C VAL A 189 10.77 7.09 -19.60
N GLU A 190 10.55 6.51 -18.41
CA GLU A 190 10.98 5.15 -18.10
C GLU A 190 10.19 4.15 -18.95
N THR A 191 8.86 4.32 -19.02
CA THR A 191 7.97 3.53 -19.88
C THR A 191 8.37 3.58 -21.35
N LEU A 192 8.56 4.79 -21.90
CA LEU A 192 8.97 4.95 -23.30
C LEU A 192 10.33 4.32 -23.59
N ASN A 193 11.26 4.41 -22.64
CA ASN A 193 12.58 3.79 -22.78
C ASN A 193 12.51 2.25 -22.70
N TYR A 194 11.74 1.68 -21.78
CA TYR A 194 11.57 0.23 -21.67
C TYR A 194 10.84 -0.36 -22.87
N TYR A 195 9.83 0.33 -23.38
CA TYR A 195 9.20 -0.02 -24.65
C TYR A 195 10.24 -0.18 -25.76
N LYS A 196 11.12 0.82 -25.92
CA LYS A 196 12.20 0.77 -26.92
C LYS A 196 13.18 -0.37 -26.66
N ILE A 197 13.62 -0.57 -25.41
CA ILE A 197 14.56 -1.66 -25.05
C ILE A 197 13.96 -3.03 -25.40
N LEU A 198 12.69 -3.26 -25.09
CA LEU A 198 12.02 -4.54 -25.38
C LEU A 198 11.78 -4.72 -26.89
N LYS A 199 11.46 -3.64 -27.60
CA LYS A 199 11.33 -3.64 -29.06
C LYS A 199 12.66 -3.95 -29.75
N ASP A 200 13.76 -3.37 -29.28
CA ASP A 200 15.12 -3.64 -29.77
C ASP A 200 15.55 -5.10 -29.49
N LYS A 201 14.96 -5.73 -28.46
CA LYS A 201 15.10 -7.17 -28.16
C LYS A 201 14.16 -8.07 -28.97
N ASN A 202 13.36 -7.51 -29.89
CA ASN A 202 12.36 -8.22 -30.70
C ASN A 202 11.24 -8.89 -29.88
N VAL A 203 10.89 -8.33 -28.71
CA VAL A 203 9.68 -8.76 -27.98
C VAL A 203 8.44 -8.33 -28.79
N PRO A 204 7.41 -9.17 -28.94
CA PRO A 204 6.17 -8.81 -29.63
C PRO A 204 5.50 -7.57 -29.00
N GLU A 205 4.96 -6.68 -29.84
CA GLU A 205 4.31 -5.43 -29.41
C GLU A 205 3.22 -5.66 -28.35
N GLU A 206 2.39 -6.69 -28.54
CA GLU A 206 1.31 -7.07 -27.62
C GLU A 206 1.86 -7.39 -26.21
N GLU A 207 2.93 -8.19 -26.13
CA GLU A 207 3.58 -8.54 -24.87
C GLU A 207 4.22 -7.31 -24.19
N ILE A 208 4.82 -6.41 -24.97
CA ILE A 208 5.36 -5.15 -24.43
C ILE A 208 4.23 -4.31 -23.84
N MET A 209 3.10 -4.19 -24.55
CA MET A 209 1.97 -3.41 -24.08
C MET A 209 1.31 -4.03 -22.85
N ASP A 210 1.26 -5.35 -22.73
CA ASP A 210 0.77 -6.03 -21.50
C ASP A 210 1.66 -5.70 -20.29
N ILE A 211 2.99 -5.73 -20.47
CA ILE A 211 3.95 -5.30 -19.43
C ILE A 211 3.69 -3.84 -19.03
N ILE A 212 3.54 -2.94 -20.01
CA ILE A 212 3.32 -1.51 -19.79
C ILE A 212 1.97 -1.26 -19.09
N LYS A 213 0.89 -1.92 -19.51
CA LYS A 213 -0.43 -1.85 -18.87
C LYS A 213 -0.39 -2.26 -17.40
N ALA A 214 0.51 -3.17 -17.03
CA ALA A 214 0.71 -3.57 -15.63
C ALA A 214 1.67 -2.65 -14.86
N LYS A 215 2.80 -2.23 -15.46
CA LYS A 215 3.97 -1.69 -14.73
C LYS A 215 4.24 -0.20 -14.94
N SER A 216 3.63 0.45 -15.94
CA SER A 216 3.88 1.86 -16.22
C SER A 216 3.55 2.76 -15.02
N ARG A 217 4.42 3.73 -14.73
CA ARG A 217 4.17 4.75 -13.70
C ARG A 217 3.00 5.66 -14.07
N ASP A 218 2.69 5.79 -15.36
CA ASP A 218 1.54 6.59 -15.81
C ASP A 218 0.20 6.02 -15.39
N ASN A 219 0.13 4.74 -15.00
CA ASN A 219 -1.11 4.07 -14.66
C ASN A 219 -1.86 4.74 -13.49
N SER A 220 -1.13 5.39 -12.57
CA SER A 220 -1.71 6.16 -11.47
C SER A 220 -1.72 7.67 -11.71
N ARG A 221 -1.24 8.16 -12.86
CA ARG A 221 -1.11 9.60 -13.16
C ARG A 221 -2.21 10.15 -14.06
N THR A 222 -3.14 9.31 -14.47
CA THR A 222 -4.33 9.71 -15.23
C THR A 222 -5.13 10.75 -14.44
N PRO A 223 -5.82 11.69 -15.14
CA PRO A 223 -6.77 12.60 -14.53
C PRO A 223 -7.67 11.92 -13.49
N VAL A 224 -7.81 12.55 -12.32
CA VAL A 224 -8.83 12.14 -11.33
C VAL A 224 -10.20 12.22 -11.99
N GLN A 225 -11.01 11.19 -11.78
CA GLN A 225 -12.31 11.04 -12.44
C GLN A 225 -13.41 11.68 -11.59
N TRP A 226 -13.71 12.96 -11.84
CA TRP A 226 -14.70 13.70 -11.05
C TRP A 226 -16.13 13.32 -11.41
N ASN A 227 -16.45 13.25 -12.70
CA ASN A 227 -17.80 12.95 -13.20
C ASN A 227 -17.77 12.36 -14.62
N GLN A 228 -18.93 12.23 -15.25
CA GLN A 228 -19.10 11.60 -16.57
C GLN A 228 -18.92 12.57 -17.76
N THR A 229 -18.57 13.83 -17.52
CA THR A 229 -18.36 14.82 -18.59
C THR A 229 -17.03 14.57 -19.32
N PRO A 230 -16.76 15.22 -20.48
CA PRO A 230 -15.48 15.04 -21.19
C PRO A 230 -14.26 15.16 -20.27
N HIS A 231 -13.27 14.29 -20.49
CA HIS A 231 -12.07 14.18 -19.65
C HIS A 231 -12.37 13.95 -18.16
N ALA A 232 -13.49 13.28 -17.87
CA ALA A 232 -13.97 13.00 -16.52
C ALA A 232 -14.22 14.25 -15.66
N GLY A 233 -14.49 15.40 -16.30
CA GLY A 233 -14.63 16.69 -15.61
C GLY A 233 -13.31 17.28 -15.09
N PHE A 234 -12.16 16.69 -15.43
CA PHE A 234 -10.85 17.18 -14.98
C PHE A 234 -10.45 18.51 -15.62
N THR A 235 -10.79 18.72 -16.88
CA THR A 235 -10.47 19.93 -17.63
C THR A 235 -11.44 20.16 -18.79
N SER A 236 -11.61 21.42 -19.19
CA SER A 236 -12.31 21.80 -20.42
C SER A 236 -11.39 21.84 -21.64
N GLY A 237 -10.07 21.78 -21.44
CA GLY A 237 -9.07 21.69 -22.52
C GLY A 237 -8.69 20.24 -22.83
N THR A 238 -7.48 20.03 -23.34
CA THR A 238 -6.91 18.69 -23.52
C THR A 238 -6.02 18.35 -22.32
N PRO A 239 -6.28 17.25 -21.59
CA PRO A 239 -5.41 16.85 -20.49
C PRO A 239 -4.04 16.41 -21.03
N TRP A 240 -2.98 16.62 -20.24
CA TRP A 240 -1.60 16.28 -20.64
C TRP A 240 -1.40 14.77 -20.87
N ILE A 241 -2.21 13.95 -20.19
CA ILE A 241 -2.38 12.51 -20.39
C ILE A 241 -3.89 12.21 -20.39
N SER A 242 -4.34 11.24 -21.20
CA SER A 242 -5.76 10.90 -21.33
C SER A 242 -6.37 10.44 -19.99
N ALA A 243 -7.66 10.71 -19.79
CA ALA A 243 -8.43 10.06 -18.72
C ALA A 243 -8.58 8.56 -19.04
N ALA A 244 -8.70 7.71 -18.02
CA ALA A 244 -8.96 6.29 -18.27
C ALA A 244 -10.37 6.13 -18.88
N PRO A 245 -10.58 5.20 -19.84
CA PRO A 245 -11.85 5.08 -20.56
C PRO A 245 -13.07 4.78 -19.68
N ASN A 246 -12.86 4.19 -18.50
CA ASN A 246 -13.91 3.78 -17.57
C ASN A 246 -14.46 4.91 -16.68
N TYR A 247 -14.07 6.17 -16.90
CA TYR A 247 -14.52 7.31 -16.07
C TYR A 247 -16.04 7.51 -16.04
N LYS A 248 -16.77 6.98 -17.02
CA LYS A 248 -18.24 7.00 -17.00
C LYS A 248 -18.83 6.12 -15.91
N GLU A 249 -18.14 5.04 -15.54
CA GLU A 249 -18.56 4.11 -14.47
C GLU A 249 -17.89 4.41 -13.14
N ILE A 250 -16.60 4.71 -13.17
CA ILE A 250 -15.81 5.01 -11.97
C ILE A 250 -15.59 6.52 -11.91
N ASN A 251 -16.29 7.22 -11.02
CA ASN A 251 -16.04 8.65 -10.77
C ASN A 251 -16.57 9.06 -9.40
N ALA A 252 -16.11 10.22 -8.92
CA ALA A 252 -16.48 10.75 -7.61
C ALA A 252 -17.99 11.02 -7.49
N GLU A 253 -18.62 11.59 -8.52
CA GLU A 253 -20.07 11.87 -8.54
C GLU A 253 -20.89 10.59 -8.30
N LYS A 254 -20.63 9.52 -9.07
CA LYS A 254 -21.28 8.21 -8.88
C LYS A 254 -20.99 7.61 -7.50
N ALA A 255 -19.74 7.69 -7.02
CA ALA A 255 -19.39 7.12 -5.73
C ALA A 255 -20.05 7.85 -4.53
N LEU A 256 -20.34 9.14 -4.67
CA LEU A 256 -21.04 9.90 -3.64
C LEU A 256 -22.55 9.61 -3.60
N GLU A 257 -23.13 9.15 -4.70
CA GLU A 257 -24.55 8.75 -4.80
C GLU A 257 -24.83 7.35 -4.24
N ASP A 258 -23.83 6.47 -4.19
CA ASP A 258 -23.94 5.11 -3.66
C ASP A 258 -23.40 5.02 -2.23
N GLU A 259 -24.28 4.82 -1.24
CA GLU A 259 -23.91 4.67 0.17
C GLU A 259 -23.03 3.43 0.43
N ASN A 260 -23.06 2.44 -0.46
CA ASN A 260 -22.21 1.27 -0.42
C ASN A 260 -20.96 1.41 -1.30
N SER A 261 -20.55 2.63 -1.64
CA SER A 261 -19.36 2.85 -2.45
C SER A 261 -18.06 2.62 -1.67
N ILE A 262 -16.97 2.48 -2.44
CA ILE A 262 -15.60 2.47 -1.91
C ILE A 262 -15.33 3.73 -1.06
N TYR A 263 -15.90 4.89 -1.46
CA TYR A 263 -15.67 6.17 -0.78
C TYR A 263 -16.18 6.16 0.65
N TYR A 264 -17.41 5.71 0.87
CA TYR A 264 -17.99 5.65 2.22
C TYR A 264 -17.29 4.61 3.10
N HIS A 265 -16.75 3.54 2.51
CA HIS A 265 -15.89 2.58 3.23
C HIS A 265 -14.59 3.22 3.71
N TYR A 266 -13.89 3.99 2.86
CA TYR A 266 -12.72 4.78 3.29
C TYR A 266 -13.09 5.82 4.36
N LEU A 267 -14.23 6.49 4.22
CA LEU A 267 -14.72 7.45 5.20
C LEU A 267 -14.94 6.78 6.57
N GLN A 268 -15.55 5.60 6.60
CA GLN A 268 -15.72 4.81 7.83
C GLN A 268 -14.37 4.42 8.45
N LEU A 269 -13.40 3.95 7.65
CA LEU A 269 -12.05 3.64 8.13
C LEU A 269 -11.35 4.86 8.75
N ILE A 270 -11.51 6.04 8.16
CA ILE A 270 -10.97 7.30 8.69
C ILE A 270 -11.63 7.66 10.02
N GLN A 271 -12.96 7.55 10.11
CA GLN A 271 -13.72 7.81 11.33
C GLN A 271 -13.34 6.84 12.45
N PHE A 272 -13.24 5.55 12.16
CA PHE A 272 -12.86 4.53 13.14
C PHE A 272 -11.49 4.79 13.73
N ARG A 273 -10.50 5.17 12.92
CA ARG A 273 -9.16 5.51 13.43
C ARG A 273 -9.17 6.68 14.43
N LYS A 274 -10.20 7.54 14.41
CA LYS A 274 -10.39 8.65 15.37
C LYS A 274 -11.25 8.26 16.57
N GLN A 275 -12.05 7.20 16.47
CA GLN A 275 -12.97 6.74 17.50
C GLN A 275 -12.39 5.61 18.37
N TYR A 276 -11.60 4.72 17.76
CA TYR A 276 -11.08 3.51 18.40
C TYR A 276 -9.56 3.59 18.56
N ASP A 277 -9.13 3.92 19.77
CA ASP A 277 -7.72 4.03 20.14
C ASP A 277 -6.90 2.76 19.84
N ILE A 278 -7.52 1.58 19.90
CA ILE A 278 -6.90 0.29 19.57
C ILE A 278 -6.32 0.24 18.14
N ILE A 279 -6.87 1.00 17.19
CA ILE A 279 -6.33 1.07 15.82
C ILE A 279 -4.94 1.74 15.82
N THR A 280 -4.72 2.70 16.72
CA THR A 280 -3.45 3.44 16.82
C THR A 280 -2.50 2.77 17.81
N LYS A 281 -3.00 2.42 19.00
CA LYS A 281 -2.19 1.99 20.15
C LYS A 281 -2.02 0.49 20.26
N GLY A 282 -2.94 -0.30 19.69
CA GLY A 282 -2.89 -1.76 19.81
C GLY A 282 -1.62 -2.32 19.20
N ASP A 283 -1.11 -3.39 19.78
CA ASP A 283 -0.06 -4.19 19.15
C ASP A 283 -0.57 -4.80 17.83
N TYR A 284 0.29 -5.49 17.10
CA TYR A 284 -0.08 -6.20 15.89
C TYR A 284 0.35 -7.67 16.00
N GLN A 285 -0.55 -8.59 15.67
CA GLN A 285 -0.26 -10.01 15.60
C GLN A 285 -0.82 -10.62 14.33
N LEU A 286 0.06 -11.10 13.45
CA LEU A 286 -0.34 -11.88 12.27
C LEU A 286 -1.00 -13.20 12.68
N LEU A 287 -2.09 -13.55 12.01
CA LEU A 287 -2.70 -14.87 12.05
C LEU A 287 -2.51 -15.57 10.70
N LEU A 288 -2.49 -16.91 10.71
CA LEU A 288 -2.49 -17.73 9.49
C LEU A 288 -1.40 -17.31 8.47
N ALA A 289 -0.15 -17.20 8.93
CA ALA A 289 0.98 -16.69 8.14
C ALA A 289 1.15 -17.39 6.78
N ASP A 290 0.92 -18.70 6.72
CA ASP A 290 1.08 -19.49 5.49
C ASP A 290 -0.22 -19.69 4.70
N HIS A 291 -1.36 -19.16 5.16
CA HIS A 291 -2.63 -19.39 4.47
C HIS A 291 -2.65 -18.71 3.09
N PRO A 292 -2.94 -19.43 2.00
CA PRO A 292 -2.71 -18.92 0.65
C PRO A 292 -3.70 -17.86 0.17
N LYS A 293 -4.76 -17.58 0.94
CA LYS A 293 -5.82 -16.62 0.55
C LYS A 293 -6.29 -15.63 1.62
N ILE A 294 -5.98 -15.90 2.89
CA ILE A 294 -6.49 -15.10 4.00
C ILE A 294 -5.34 -14.31 4.56
N PHE A 295 -5.52 -13.00 4.64
CA PHE A 295 -4.70 -12.13 5.45
C PHE A 295 -5.52 -11.72 6.66
N SER A 296 -5.24 -12.37 7.79
CA SER A 296 -5.86 -12.05 9.06
C SER A 296 -4.84 -11.63 10.10
N TYR A 297 -5.23 -10.72 10.96
CA TYR A 297 -4.40 -10.26 12.05
C TYR A 297 -5.27 -9.73 13.19
N VAL A 298 -4.65 -9.63 14.36
CA VAL A 298 -5.24 -9.03 15.55
C VAL A 298 -4.51 -7.75 15.87
N ARG A 299 -5.25 -6.72 16.26
CA ARG A 299 -4.74 -5.60 17.04
C ARG A 299 -5.19 -5.74 18.47
N LYS A 300 -4.31 -5.65 19.46
CA LYS A 300 -4.71 -5.88 20.86
C LYS A 300 -4.21 -4.78 21.79
N THR A 301 -5.07 -4.42 22.74
CA THR A 301 -4.73 -3.67 23.95
C THR A 301 -5.00 -4.57 25.16
N GLU A 302 -4.83 -4.05 26.38
CA GLU A 302 -5.14 -4.81 27.60
C GLU A 302 -6.62 -5.25 27.64
N ASP A 303 -7.53 -4.35 27.26
CA ASP A 303 -8.97 -4.56 27.40
C ASP A 303 -9.67 -4.99 26.11
N GLN A 304 -9.13 -4.68 24.93
CA GLN A 304 -9.83 -4.85 23.66
C GLN A 304 -8.98 -5.61 22.62
N ALA A 305 -9.65 -6.24 21.67
CA ALA A 305 -9.02 -6.75 20.46
C ALA A 305 -9.81 -6.34 19.21
N LEU A 306 -9.11 -6.12 18.10
CA LEU A 306 -9.69 -6.05 16.76
C LEU A 306 -9.22 -7.26 15.98
N LEU A 307 -10.14 -8.13 15.57
CA LEU A 307 -9.85 -9.22 14.65
C LEU A 307 -10.19 -8.76 13.23
N VAL A 308 -9.18 -8.66 12.37
CA VAL A 308 -9.33 -8.25 10.97
C VAL A 308 -9.16 -9.48 10.08
N LEU A 309 -10.16 -9.80 9.27
CA LEU A 309 -10.15 -10.93 8.35
C LEU A 309 -10.33 -10.44 6.91
N ASN A 310 -9.39 -10.76 6.03
CA ASN A 310 -9.45 -10.35 4.63
C ASN A 310 -9.20 -11.56 3.72
N ASN A 311 -10.13 -11.85 2.82
CA ASN A 311 -9.91 -12.77 1.71
C ASN A 311 -9.31 -12.00 0.53
N PHE A 312 -8.12 -12.37 0.07
CA PHE A 312 -7.41 -11.68 -1.01
C PHE A 312 -7.76 -12.21 -2.41
N TYR A 313 -8.71 -13.15 -2.52
CA TYR A 313 -8.97 -13.85 -3.77
C TYR A 313 -10.47 -14.05 -4.02
N GLN A 314 -10.79 -14.27 -5.30
CA GLN A 314 -12.15 -14.50 -5.82
C GLN A 314 -12.79 -15.86 -5.46
N LYS A 315 -12.32 -16.54 -4.40
CA LYS A 315 -12.84 -17.86 -4.01
C LYS A 315 -13.21 -17.87 -2.55
N GLU A 316 -14.40 -18.42 -2.26
CA GLU A 316 -14.82 -18.71 -0.89
C GLU A 316 -13.73 -19.49 -0.15
N THR A 317 -13.51 -19.14 1.12
CA THR A 317 -12.50 -19.75 1.99
C THR A 317 -12.97 -19.68 3.43
N VAL A 318 -12.65 -20.71 4.22
CA VAL A 318 -13.01 -20.75 5.64
C VAL A 318 -11.83 -20.27 6.48
N PHE A 319 -12.06 -19.23 7.28
CA PHE A 319 -11.17 -18.85 8.37
C PHE A 319 -11.47 -19.72 9.60
N HIS A 320 -10.41 -20.34 10.13
CA HIS A 320 -10.43 -21.02 11.41
C HIS A 320 -9.57 -20.23 12.40
N LEU A 321 -10.15 -19.85 13.54
CA LEU A 321 -9.40 -19.19 14.60
C LEU A 321 -8.31 -20.14 15.12
N PRO A 322 -7.03 -19.73 15.11
CA PRO A 322 -5.96 -20.56 15.64
C PRO A 322 -6.15 -20.89 17.13
N GLU A 323 -5.79 -22.11 17.55
CA GLU A 323 -6.01 -22.55 18.94
C GLU A 323 -5.32 -21.65 19.98
N ASN A 324 -4.16 -21.08 19.64
CA ASN A 324 -3.45 -20.12 20.49
C ASN A 324 -4.19 -18.78 20.66
N GLN A 325 -5.27 -18.54 19.90
CA GLN A 325 -6.16 -17.39 19.99
C GLN A 325 -7.52 -17.71 20.62
N ASN A 326 -7.74 -18.91 21.14
CA ASN A 326 -9.01 -19.30 21.76
C ASN A 326 -9.46 -18.40 22.92
N HIS A 327 -8.54 -17.66 23.55
CA HIS A 327 -8.87 -16.66 24.56
C HIS A 327 -9.76 -15.53 24.02
N LEU A 328 -9.75 -15.25 22.71
CA LEU A 328 -10.63 -14.28 22.07
C LEU A 328 -12.11 -14.71 22.09
N LEU A 329 -12.39 -16.02 22.17
CA LEU A 329 -13.76 -16.55 22.26
C LEU A 329 -14.43 -16.26 23.60
N GLN A 330 -13.67 -15.80 24.60
CA GLN A 330 -14.19 -15.42 25.91
C GLN A 330 -14.65 -13.95 25.96
N LYS A 331 -14.43 -13.19 24.89
CA LYS A 331 -14.83 -11.79 24.78
C LYS A 331 -16.17 -11.64 24.08
N ASP A 332 -16.88 -10.58 24.41
CA ASP A 332 -18.04 -10.17 23.63
C ASP A 332 -17.55 -9.61 22.29
N SER A 333 -18.13 -10.09 21.19
CA SER A 333 -17.74 -9.66 19.83
C SER A 333 -18.87 -8.90 19.16
N SER A 334 -18.51 -7.95 18.30
CA SER A 334 -19.43 -7.27 17.38
C SER A 334 -18.74 -7.02 16.03
N VAL A 335 -19.50 -7.07 14.93
CA VAL A 335 -19.01 -6.65 13.62
C VAL A 335 -18.87 -5.13 13.64
N LEU A 336 -17.64 -4.64 13.50
CA LEU A 336 -17.31 -3.23 13.44
C LEU A 336 -17.38 -2.69 12.00
N LEU A 337 -16.90 -3.47 11.05
CA LEU A 337 -16.90 -3.13 9.61
C LEU A 337 -17.03 -4.41 8.79
N SER A 338 -17.79 -4.35 7.70
CA SER A 338 -17.77 -5.36 6.66
C SER A 338 -17.97 -4.72 5.29
N ASN A 339 -17.37 -5.30 4.25
CA ASN A 339 -17.66 -4.95 2.85
C ASN A 339 -18.82 -5.76 2.24
N TYR A 340 -19.48 -6.60 3.05
CA TYR A 340 -20.74 -7.25 2.74
C TYR A 340 -21.78 -6.98 3.84
N ASP A 341 -23.05 -6.79 3.46
CA ASP A 341 -24.10 -6.27 4.36
C ASP A 341 -24.59 -7.27 5.42
N ASP A 342 -24.29 -8.55 5.26
CA ASP A 342 -24.86 -9.68 6.02
C ASP A 342 -23.80 -10.54 6.74
N SER A 343 -22.59 -10.01 6.95
CA SER A 343 -21.55 -10.74 7.67
C SER A 343 -21.99 -11.09 9.09
N ILE A 344 -21.85 -12.36 9.44
CA ILE A 344 -22.33 -12.90 10.72
C ILE A 344 -21.35 -12.51 11.85
N ASN A 345 -21.91 -12.17 13.01
CA ASN A 345 -21.15 -11.96 14.24
C ASN A 345 -20.67 -13.29 14.86
N LYS A 346 -19.66 -13.89 14.23
CA LYS A 346 -19.04 -15.16 14.61
C LYS A 346 -17.55 -15.09 14.27
N ILE A 347 -16.67 -15.56 15.15
CA ILE A 347 -15.21 -15.36 15.03
C ILE A 347 -14.36 -16.64 15.02
N ASP A 348 -14.94 -17.80 15.33
CA ASP A 348 -14.23 -19.09 15.42
C ASP A 348 -14.07 -19.76 14.03
N ASN A 349 -15.17 -19.82 13.27
CA ASN A 349 -15.27 -20.48 11.97
C ASN A 349 -16.10 -19.58 11.04
N VAL A 350 -15.39 -18.77 10.26
CA VAL A 350 -15.99 -17.73 9.41
C VAL A 350 -15.81 -18.12 7.95
N VAL A 351 -16.91 -18.27 7.22
CA VAL A 351 -16.87 -18.43 5.76
C VAL A 351 -16.69 -17.05 5.15
N LEU A 352 -15.57 -16.82 4.49
CA LEU A 352 -15.26 -15.58 3.79
C LEU A 352 -15.55 -15.77 2.30
N ARG A 353 -16.46 -14.95 1.78
CA ARG A 353 -16.77 -14.87 0.34
C ARG A 353 -15.61 -14.28 -0.46
N PRO A 354 -15.64 -14.38 -1.80
CA PRO A 354 -14.71 -13.67 -2.68
C PRO A 354 -14.45 -12.24 -2.21
N TYR A 355 -13.19 -11.89 -1.94
CA TYR A 355 -12.81 -10.55 -1.47
C TYR A 355 -13.50 -10.03 -0.20
N GLU A 356 -14.13 -10.89 0.62
CA GLU A 356 -14.75 -10.47 1.87
C GLU A 356 -13.71 -9.98 2.88
N SER A 357 -13.99 -8.82 3.45
CA SER A 357 -13.24 -8.16 4.52
C SER A 357 -14.21 -7.88 5.66
N VAL A 358 -13.99 -8.51 6.80
CA VAL A 358 -14.80 -8.30 8.01
C VAL A 358 -13.89 -8.02 9.21
N VAL A 359 -14.33 -7.09 10.05
CA VAL A 359 -13.61 -6.61 11.23
C VAL A 359 -14.50 -6.80 12.43
N TYR A 360 -14.00 -7.51 13.44
CA TYR A 360 -14.68 -7.69 14.71
C TYR A 360 -14.00 -6.86 15.80
N LEU A 361 -14.78 -6.12 16.58
CA LEU A 361 -14.34 -5.56 17.85
C LEU A 361 -14.68 -6.54 18.97
N LEU A 362 -13.71 -6.83 19.82
CA LEU A 362 -13.83 -7.72 20.95
C LEU A 362 -13.53 -6.95 22.24
N THR A 363 -14.43 -7.01 23.22
CA THR A 363 -14.31 -6.34 24.52
C THR A 363 -14.34 -7.34 25.66
#